data_AF-A0A7S1L751-F1
#
_entry.id   AF-A0A7S1L751-F1
#
_cell.length_a   1.000
_cell.length_b   1.000
_cell.length_c   1.000
_cell.angle_alpha   90.00
_cell.angle_beta   90.00
_cell.angle_gamma   90.00
#
_symmetry.space_group_name_H-M   'P 1'
#
loop_
_entity.id
_entity.type
_entity.pdbx_description
1 polymer ?
#
loop_
_entity_poly.entity_id
_entity_poly.type
_entity_poly.pdbx_seq_one_letter_code
_entity_poly.pdbx_strand_id
1 'polypeptide(L)'
;QHCDVKAGQDACAGDDWCEWSVKDNECRVICQYQTPEECLDSYECKLFVSANSSKHCLRVCNERHTTEAACEMDPFHDCMWDGVASICRKRCNERQPNTE
;
A
#
# COMPACT_ATOMS: atom_id res chain seq x y z
N GLN A 1 10.46 5.91 12.91
CA GLN A 1 9.05 6.34 12.90
C GLN A 1 8.28 5.25 13.62
N HIS A 2 7.52 5.58 14.67
CA HIS A 2 6.94 4.57 15.56
C HIS A 2 5.45 4.36 15.29
N CYS A 3 5.12 3.59 14.25
CA CYS A 3 3.74 3.13 14.04
C CYS A 3 3.39 1.97 15.00
N ASP A 4 4.40 1.22 15.42
CA ASP A 4 4.34 0.07 16.33
C ASP A 4 3.78 0.38 17.73
N VAL A 5 3.83 1.64 18.18
CA VAL A 5 3.31 2.05 19.49
C VAL A 5 1.83 2.45 19.47
N LYS A 6 1.20 2.54 18.29
CA LYS A 6 -0.19 2.98 18.16
C LYS A 6 -1.15 1.81 18.32
N ALA A 7 -1.82 1.75 19.47
CA ALA A 7 -2.85 0.76 19.73
C ALA A 7 -4.18 1.17 19.08
N GLY A 8 -4.59 0.39 18.08
CA GLY A 8 -5.91 0.49 17.46
C GLY A 8 -5.93 1.24 16.13
N GLN A 9 -6.94 0.89 15.32
CA GLN A 9 -7.13 1.40 13.97
C GLN A 9 -7.28 2.92 13.92
N ASP A 10 -8.06 3.52 14.83
CA ASP A 10 -8.30 4.97 14.85
C ASP A 10 -7.03 5.78 15.16
N ALA A 11 -6.21 5.28 16.09
CA ALA A 11 -4.93 5.92 16.43
C ALA A 11 -3.94 5.84 15.26
N CYS A 12 -3.99 4.73 14.51
CA CYS A 12 -3.17 4.52 13.32
C CYS A 12 -3.59 5.44 12.17
N ALA A 13 -4.90 5.55 11.91
CA ALA A 13 -5.48 6.40 10.87
C ALA A 13 -5.24 7.90 11.11
N GLY A 14 -4.91 8.30 12.34
CA GLY A 14 -4.56 9.69 12.67
C GLY A 14 -3.12 10.10 12.30
N ASP A 15 -2.32 9.21 11.70
CA ASP A 15 -0.95 9.51 11.26
C ASP A 15 -0.80 9.38 9.75
N ASP A 16 -0.28 10.43 9.10
CA ASP A 16 -0.02 10.40 7.66
C ASP A 16 1.09 9.42 7.26
N TRP A 17 1.87 8.91 8.22
CA TRP A 17 2.97 7.97 7.99
C TRP A 17 2.60 6.53 8.27
N CYS A 18 1.45 6.29 8.90
CA CYS A 18 1.05 4.97 9.34
C CYS A 18 -0.23 4.48 8.64
N GLU A 19 -0.31 3.17 8.44
CA GLU A 19 -1.53 2.50 8.00
C GLU A 19 -1.84 1.29 8.87
N TRP A 20 -3.12 1.09 9.12
CA TRP A 20 -3.59 -0.06 9.86
C TRP A 20 -3.66 -1.26 8.92
N SER A 21 -2.90 -2.30 9.21
CA SER A 21 -3.04 -3.56 8.50
C SER A 21 -4.06 -4.43 9.20
N VAL A 22 -5.18 -4.66 8.52
CA VAL A 22 -6.25 -5.53 9.01
C VAL A 22 -5.79 -6.98 9.11
N LYS A 23 -4.83 -7.38 8.27
CA LYS A 23 -4.40 -8.78 8.18
C LYS A 23 -3.59 -9.22 9.40
N ASP A 24 -2.61 -8.43 9.83
CA ASP A 24 -1.87 -8.75 11.07
C ASP A 24 -2.32 -7.94 12.28
N ASN A 25 -3.39 -7.16 12.12
CA ASN A 25 -4.04 -6.42 13.20
C ASN A 25 -3.08 -5.49 13.96
N GLU A 26 -2.28 -4.75 13.20
CA GLU A 26 -1.23 -3.86 13.71
C GLU A 26 -1.12 -2.57 12.89
N CYS A 27 -0.54 -1.53 13.50
CA CYS A 27 -0.25 -0.27 12.85
C CYS A 27 1.18 -0.27 12.28
N ARG A 28 1.33 0.06 11.00
CA ARG A 28 2.59 -0.05 10.25
C ARG A 28 2.96 1.25 9.59
N VAL A 29 4.23 1.39 9.23
CA VAL A 29 4.65 2.49 8.35
C VAL A 29 4.14 2.23 6.94
N ILE A 30 3.53 3.24 6.31
CA ILE A 30 3.07 3.15 4.92
C ILE A 30 4.26 2.83 4.00
N CYS A 31 4.06 1.93 3.04
CA CYS A 31 5.12 1.48 2.12
C CYS A 31 5.99 2.62 1.57
N GLN A 32 5.39 3.75 1.15
CA GLN A 32 6.11 4.89 0.56
C GLN A 32 7.17 5.54 1.46
N TYR A 33 7.09 5.29 2.77
CA TYR A 33 8.00 5.80 3.78
C TYR A 33 8.94 4.73 4.34
N GLN A 34 8.75 3.46 3.97
CA GLN A 34 9.66 2.38 4.35
C GLN A 34 10.98 2.47 3.60
N THR A 35 12.05 2.07 4.27
CA THR A 35 13.34 1.83 3.63
C THR A 35 13.25 0.67 2.63
N PRO A 36 14.14 0.61 1.62
CA PRO A 36 14.19 -0.52 0.69
C PRO A 36 14.31 -1.88 1.38
N GLU A 37 15.02 -1.95 2.50
CA GLU A 37 15.22 -3.15 3.29
C GLU A 37 13.93 -3.59 3.99
N GLU A 38 13.24 -2.66 4.66
CA GLU A 38 11.93 -2.92 5.29
C GLU A 38 10.86 -3.33 4.26
N CYS A 39 10.90 -2.70 3.08
CA CYS A 39 9.96 -2.98 1.99
C CYS A 39 10.03 -4.42 1.49
N LEU A 40 11.22 -5.03 1.54
CA LEU A 40 11.43 -6.41 1.09
C LEU A 40 10.93 -7.44 2.11
N ASP A 41 10.77 -7.04 3.36
CA ASP A 41 10.24 -7.89 4.44
C ASP A 41 8.71 -7.77 4.56
N SER A 42 8.12 -6.67 4.08
CA SER A 42 6.68 -6.46 4.07
C SER A 42 6.00 -7.17 2.89
N TYR A 43 5.02 -8.03 3.18
CA TYR A 43 4.22 -8.71 2.14
C TYR A 43 3.18 -7.80 1.47
N GLU A 44 2.86 -6.64 2.03
CA GLU A 44 1.89 -5.67 1.45
C GLU A 44 2.57 -4.63 0.56
N CYS A 45 3.90 -4.58 0.64
CA CYS A 45 4.73 -3.66 -0.11
C CYS A 45 5.57 -4.41 -1.14
N LYS A 46 5.98 -3.69 -2.18
CA LYS A 46 6.94 -4.20 -3.16
C LYS A 46 7.90 -3.10 -3.55
N LEU A 47 9.17 -3.50 -3.63
CA LEU A 47 10.24 -2.62 -4.08
C LEU A 47 10.20 -2.50 -5.61
N PHE A 48 9.97 -1.29 -6.09
CA PHE A 48 10.07 -0.92 -7.50
C PHE A 48 11.37 -0.17 -7.74
N VAL A 49 12.12 -0.59 -8.76
CA VAL A 49 13.34 0.10 -9.20
C VAL A 49 13.02 0.81 -10.51
N SER A 50 13.09 2.13 -10.52
CA SER A 50 12.88 2.93 -11.73
C SER A 50 14.11 2.93 -12.63
N ALA A 51 13.95 3.39 -13.88
CA ALA A 51 15.03 3.42 -14.86
C ALA A 51 16.26 4.25 -14.43
N ASN A 52 16.07 5.25 -13.57
CA ASN A 52 17.14 6.05 -12.97
C ASN A 52 17.77 5.41 -11.72
N SER A 53 17.53 4.12 -11.46
CA SER A 53 18.00 3.38 -10.28
C SER A 53 17.47 3.90 -8.94
N SER A 54 16.44 4.76 -8.94
CA SER A 54 15.74 5.10 -7.70
C SER A 54 14.89 3.92 -7.25
N LYS A 55 14.87 3.68 -5.95
CA LYS A 55 14.10 2.61 -5.32
C LYS A 55 12.88 3.22 -4.66
N HIS A 56 11.71 2.73 -5.00
CA HIS A 56 10.43 3.16 -4.45
C HIS A 56 9.71 1.96 -3.87
N CYS A 57 9.27 2.07 -2.63
CA CYS A 57 8.43 1.05 -2.02
C CYS A 57 6.97 1.42 -2.22
N LEU A 58 6.21 0.58 -2.93
CA LEU A 58 4.81 0.84 -3.25
C LEU A 58 3.92 -0.29 -2.75
N ARG A 59 2.70 0.07 -2.35
CA ARG A 59 1.65 -0.88 -1.97
C ARG A 59 1.27 -1.76 -3.16
N VAL A 60 0.95 -3.01 -2.87
CA VAL A 60 0.47 -3.96 -3.88
C VAL A 60 -0.95 -4.40 -3.57
N CYS A 61 -1.89 -3.92 -4.39
CA CYS A 61 -3.32 -4.17 -4.20
C CYS A 61 -3.70 -5.66 -4.18
N ASN A 62 -3.09 -6.50 -5.03
CA ASN A 62 -3.47 -7.91 -5.13
C ASN A 62 -3.03 -8.75 -3.93
N GLU A 63 -2.01 -8.29 -3.18
CA GLU A 63 -1.56 -8.96 -1.95
C GLU A 63 -2.39 -8.51 -0.74
N ARG A 64 -2.87 -7.27 -0.77
CA ARG A 64 -3.66 -6.66 0.29
C ARG A 64 -5.13 -7.07 0.25
N HIS A 65 -5.69 -7.17 -0.97
CA HIS A 65 -7.08 -7.53 -1.20
C HIS A 65 -7.20 -8.69 -2.18
N THR A 66 -7.55 -9.85 -1.65
CA THR A 66 -7.74 -11.08 -2.43
C THR A 66 -9.18 -11.30 -2.90
N THR A 67 -10.10 -10.42 -2.48
CA THR A 67 -11.52 -10.49 -2.85
C THR A 67 -11.98 -9.17 -3.45
N GLU A 68 -12.97 -9.25 -4.35
CA GLU A 68 -13.63 -8.09 -4.96
C GLU A 68 -14.16 -7.13 -3.90
N ALA A 69 -14.93 -7.65 -2.93
CA ALA A 69 -15.51 -6.83 -1.88
C ALA A 69 -14.46 -6.07 -1.05
N ALA A 70 -13.33 -6.71 -0.71
CA ALA A 70 -12.25 -6.04 0.01
C ALA A 70 -11.56 -4.98 -0.86
N CYS A 71 -11.37 -5.27 -2.15
CA CYS A 71 -10.74 -4.35 -3.10
C CYS A 71 -11.59 -3.10 -3.35
N GLU A 72 -12.91 -3.24 -3.45
CA GLU A 72 -13.83 -2.12 -3.64
C GLU A 72 -14.01 -1.28 -2.38
N MET A 73 -13.90 -1.91 -1.20
CA MET A 73 -13.91 -1.24 0.10
C MET A 73 -12.51 -0.76 0.54
N ASP A 74 -11.56 -0.65 -0.39
CA ASP A 74 -10.23 -0.14 -0.09
C ASP A 74 -10.31 1.25 0.57
N PRO A 75 -9.84 1.43 1.82
CA PRO A 75 -9.95 2.70 2.54
C PRO A 75 -9.20 3.87 1.89
N PHE A 76 -8.18 3.59 1.08
CA PHE A 76 -7.37 4.61 0.41
C PHE A 76 -7.86 4.89 -1.01
N HIS A 77 -8.84 4.12 -1.49
CA HIS A 77 -9.35 4.14 -2.86
C HIS A 77 -8.22 4.09 -3.90
N ASP A 78 -7.08 3.46 -3.59
CA ASP A 78 -5.94 3.34 -4.50
C ASP A 78 -5.95 2.02 -5.28
N CYS A 79 -6.91 1.15 -4.97
CA CYS A 79 -7.10 -0.15 -5.60
C CYS A 79 -8.46 -0.27 -6.31
N MET A 80 -8.51 -1.11 -7.34
CA MET A 80 -9.71 -1.43 -8.12
C MET A 80 -9.67 -2.89 -8.56
N TRP A 81 -10.82 -3.53 -8.47
CA TRP A 81 -10.97 -4.93 -8.86
C TRP A 81 -10.96 -5.04 -10.38
N ASP A 82 -10.09 -5.90 -10.90
CA ASP A 82 -10.10 -6.33 -12.30
C ASP A 82 -10.86 -7.66 -12.38
N GLY A 83 -12.15 -7.59 -12.73
CA GLY A 83 -13.02 -8.76 -12.83
C GLY A 83 -12.62 -9.75 -13.94
N VAL A 84 -11.89 -9.31 -14.96
CA VAL A 84 -11.42 -10.21 -16.04
C VAL A 84 -10.28 -11.07 -15.55
N ALA A 85 -9.31 -10.46 -14.86
CA ALA A 85 -8.16 -11.18 -14.29
C ALA A 85 -8.43 -11.75 -12.89
N SER A 86 -9.57 -11.42 -12.28
CA SER A 86 -9.92 -11.77 -10.89
C SER A 86 -8.84 -11.36 -9.88
N ILE A 87 -8.29 -10.16 -10.02
CA ILE A 87 -7.26 -9.62 -9.12
C ILE A 87 -7.55 -8.15 -8.77
N CYS A 88 -7.14 -7.74 -7.57
CA CYS A 88 -7.17 -6.34 -7.17
C CYS A 88 -5.92 -5.62 -7.70
N ARG A 89 -6.09 -4.59 -8.54
CA ARG A 89 -4.96 -3.81 -9.10
C ARG A 89 -4.96 -2.41 -8.55
N LYS A 90 -3.80 -1.74 -8.65
CA LYS A 90 -3.72 -0.30 -8.39
C LYS A 90 -4.60 0.44 -9.39
N ARG A 91 -5.41 1.38 -8.92
CA ARG A 91 -6.18 2.27 -9.80
C ARG A 91 -5.19 3.03 -10.68
N CYS A 92 -5.40 2.94 -11.98
CA CYS A 92 -4.82 3.86 -12.94
C CYS A 92 -5.56 5.19 -12.80
N ASN A 93 -5.36 5.92 -11.71
CA ASN A 93 -5.82 7.29 -11.63
C ASN A 93 -5.08 8.07 -12.72
N GLU A 94 -5.84 8.70 -13.60
CA GLU A 94 -5.37 9.38 -14.80
C GLU A 94 -4.21 10.35 -14.48
N ARG A 95 -3.14 10.25 -15.30
CA ARG A 95 -1.94 11.10 -15.33
C ARG A 95 -1.02 11.00 -14.10
N GLN A 96 0.05 10.21 -14.24
CA GLN A 96 1.35 10.79 -13.93
C GLN A 96 1.49 12.03 -14.83
N PRO A 97 1.65 13.27 -14.30
CA PRO A 97 2.11 14.34 -15.16
C PRO A 97 3.44 13.88 -15.73
N ASN A 98 3.45 13.61 -17.04
CA ASN A 98 4.69 13.50 -17.80
C ASN A 98 5.46 14.78 -17.51
N THR A 99 6.48 14.71 -16.67
CA THR A 99 7.56 15.69 -16.68
C THR A 99 8.39 15.38 -17.93
N GLU A 100 8.05 16.08 -19.01
CA GLU A 100 8.94 16.36 -20.14
C GLU A 100 10.16 17.16 -19.70
#